data_AF-A0A1H6F792-F1
#
_entry.id   AF-A0A1H6F792-F1
#
_cell.length_a   1.000
_cell.length_b   1.000
_cell.length_c   1.000
_cell.angle_alpha   90.00
_cell.angle_beta   90.00
_cell.angle_gamma   90.00
#
_symmetry.space_group_name_H-M   'P 1'
#
loop_
_entity.id
_entity.type
_entity.pdbx_description
1 polymer ?
#
loop_
_entity_poly.entity_id
_entity_poly.type
_entity_poly.pdbx_seq_one_letter_code
_entity_poly.pdbx_strand_id
1 'polypeptide(L)'
;MGKSSRLARLKADGQWIIFNEGANSVPYNDISALLDDGNGGLWVGTWGRGLAHRTANNKWTIYNSDNSGLSYDAITELLGDSNGGLWVGTFNGLQYFGY
;
A
#
# COMPACT_ATOMS: atom_id res chain seq x y z
N MET A 1 -4.03 -3.79 27.36
CA MET A 1 -4.65 -3.79 26.02
C MET A 1 -3.53 -3.69 25.00
N GLY A 2 -3.26 -4.77 24.27
CA GLY A 2 -2.10 -4.87 23.38
C GLY A 2 -2.24 -3.95 22.18
N LYS A 3 -1.18 -3.19 21.88
CA LYS A 3 -1.08 -2.43 20.64
C LYS A 3 -0.95 -3.44 19.50
N SER A 4 -2.05 -3.73 18.81
CA SER A 4 -2.04 -4.62 17.66
C SER A 4 -1.19 -3.98 16.57
N SER A 5 -0.01 -4.52 16.34
CA SER A 5 0.79 -4.23 15.16
C SER A 5 0.10 -4.82 13.94
N ARG A 6 -0.22 -3.98 12.95
CA ARG A 6 -1.09 -4.34 11.83
C ARG A 6 -0.35 -4.56 10.51
N LEU A 7 0.86 -4.03 10.41
CA LEU A 7 1.80 -4.36 9.35
C LEU A 7 3.18 -4.58 9.95
N ALA A 8 3.84 -5.65 9.51
CA ALA A 8 5.20 -5.99 9.91
C ALA A 8 5.99 -6.45 8.68
N ARG A 9 7.27 -6.09 8.63
CA ARG A 9 8.21 -6.56 7.61
C ARG A 9 9.35 -7.31 8.29
N LEU A 10 9.53 -8.58 7.94
CA LEU A 10 10.71 -9.35 8.31
C LEU A 10 11.85 -9.02 7.35
N LYS A 11 12.96 -8.52 7.89
CA LYS A 11 14.20 -8.33 7.13
C LYS A 11 14.95 -9.65 6.95
N ALA A 12 15.87 -9.69 5.98
CA ALA A 12 16.74 -10.84 5.74
C ALA A 12 17.64 -11.19 6.94
N ASP A 13 17.95 -10.22 7.80
CA ASP A 13 18.73 -10.41 9.03
C ASP A 13 17.89 -10.98 10.21
N GLY A 14 16.63 -11.31 9.97
CA GLY A 14 15.71 -11.85 10.98
C GLY A 14 15.06 -10.80 11.87
N GLN A 15 15.35 -9.50 11.67
CA GLN A 15 14.72 -8.43 12.45
C GLN A 15 13.35 -8.05 11.89
N TRP A 16 12.39 -7.83 12.79
CA TRP A 16 11.08 -7.31 12.44
C TRP A 16 11.07 -5.78 12.47
N ILE A 17 10.63 -5.17 11.37
CA ILE A 17 10.18 -3.78 11.35
C ILE A 17 8.68 -3.80 11.59
N ILE A 18 8.26 -3.16 12.65
CA ILE A 18 6.86 -3.04 13.01
C ILE A 18 6.37 -1.64 12.63
N PHE A 19 5.35 -1.57 11.79
CA PHE A 19 4.70 -0.30 11.44
C PHE A 19 3.57 -0.06 12.45
N ASN A 20 3.83 0.79 13.44
CA ASN A 20 2.88 1.21 14.49
C ASN A 20 2.48 2.69 14.31
N GLU A 21 1.44 3.14 15.02
CA GLU A 21 1.04 4.56 15.12
C GLU A 21 2.24 5.49 15.40
N GLY A 22 2.37 6.62 14.68
CA GLY A 22 3.49 7.56 14.75
C GLY A 22 4.16 7.88 13.41
N ALA A 23 5.39 8.41 13.40
CA ALA A 23 6.09 8.88 12.19
C ALA A 23 6.36 7.81 11.09
N ASN A 24 6.14 6.54 11.39
CA ASN A 24 6.23 5.40 10.46
C ASN A 24 4.88 4.67 10.32
N SER A 25 3.77 5.28 10.73
CA SER A 25 2.46 4.63 10.71
C SER A 25 1.98 4.42 9.29
N VAL A 26 1.46 3.23 9.03
CA VAL A 26 0.60 3.03 7.85
C VAL A 26 -0.60 3.96 8.01
N PRO A 27 -0.99 4.70 6.96
CA PRO A 27 -2.14 5.61 7.03
C PRO A 27 -3.43 4.88 7.43
N TYR A 28 -3.53 3.58 7.10
CA TYR A 28 -4.72 2.78 7.28
C TYR A 28 -4.42 1.39 7.84
N ASN A 29 -5.39 0.86 8.58
CA ASN A 29 -5.28 -0.37 9.35
C ASN A 29 -5.96 -1.56 8.67
N ASP A 30 -6.85 -1.30 7.71
CA ASP A 30 -7.64 -2.31 6.99
C ASP A 30 -6.93 -2.64 5.66
N ILE A 31 -5.76 -3.26 5.77
CA ILE A 31 -4.90 -3.60 4.64
C ILE A 31 -5.47 -4.83 3.92
N SER A 32 -5.60 -4.75 2.60
CA SER A 32 -6.09 -5.83 1.73
C SER A 32 -5.02 -6.39 0.80
N ALA A 33 -4.05 -5.56 0.40
CA ALA A 33 -3.00 -5.94 -0.54
C ALA A 33 -1.68 -5.22 -0.22
N LEU A 34 -0.57 -5.87 -0.53
CA LEU A 34 0.78 -5.32 -0.41
C LEU A 34 1.57 -5.65 -1.68
N LEU A 35 2.36 -4.71 -2.16
CA LEU A 35 3.24 -4.91 -3.30
C LEU A 35 4.53 -4.10 -3.13
N ASP A 36 5.69 -4.74 -3.30
CA ASP A 36 6.97 -4.05 -3.37
C ASP A 36 7.02 -3.20 -4.65
N ASP A 37 7.46 -1.94 -4.54
CA ASP A 37 7.48 -1.03 -5.69
C ASP A 37 8.74 -1.16 -6.57
N GLY A 38 9.65 -2.08 -6.22
CA GLY A 38 10.93 -2.33 -6.90
C GLY A 38 12.03 -1.31 -6.57
N ASN A 39 11.70 -0.23 -5.86
CA ASN A 39 12.59 0.90 -5.56
C ASN A 39 12.80 1.09 -4.05
N GLY A 40 12.53 0.04 -3.26
CA GLY A 40 12.66 0.07 -1.79
C GLY A 40 11.47 0.71 -1.06
N GLY A 41 10.41 1.03 -1.79
CA GLY A 41 9.12 1.44 -1.26
C GLY A 41 8.11 0.28 -1.20
N LEU A 42 6.84 0.64 -0.98
CA LEU A 42 5.75 -0.29 -0.74
C LEU A 42 4.43 0.34 -1.16
N TRP A 43 3.67 -0.37 -1.99
CA TRP A 43 2.26 -0.12 -2.22
C TRP A 43 1.41 -0.90 -1.22
N VAL A 44 0.36 -0.24 -0.71
CA VAL A 44 -0.59 -0.79 0.24
C VAL A 44 -2.00 -0.52 -0.29
N GLY A 45 -2.76 -1.58 -0.56
CA GLY A 45 -4.19 -1.52 -0.83
C GLY A 45 -5.00 -1.64 0.44
N THR A 46 -6.18 -1.01 0.47
CA THR A 46 -7.06 -1.01 1.64
C THR A 46 -8.51 -1.40 1.31
N TRP A 47 -9.24 -1.86 2.32
CA TRP A 47 -10.68 -2.12 2.26
C TRP A 47 -11.52 -0.83 2.33
N GLY A 48 -11.31 0.11 1.41
CA GLY A 48 -12.21 1.26 1.22
C GLY A 48 -11.60 2.64 1.47
N ARG A 49 -10.27 2.76 1.52
CA ARG A 49 -9.56 4.04 1.63
C ARG A 49 -8.53 4.25 0.52
N GLY A 50 -8.62 3.46 -0.54
CA GLY A 50 -7.74 3.51 -1.70
C GLY A 50 -6.37 2.91 -1.43
N LEU A 51 -5.36 3.50 -2.07
CA LEU A 51 -3.96 3.10 -2.05
C LEU A 51 -3.14 4.02 -1.16
N ALA A 52 -2.12 3.45 -0.54
CA ALA A 52 -1.04 4.20 0.05
C ALA A 52 0.29 3.74 -0.53
N HIS A 53 1.08 4.68 -1.06
CA HIS A 53 2.45 4.43 -1.50
C HIS A 53 3.42 4.97 -0.47
N ARG A 54 4.31 4.12 0.00
CA ARG A 54 5.44 4.49 0.84
C ARG A 54 6.70 4.44 -0.01
N THR A 55 7.39 5.55 -0.14
CA THR A 55 8.69 5.57 -0.82
C THR A 55 9.82 5.07 0.09
N ALA A 56 11.00 4.83 -0.47
CA ALA A 56 12.20 4.41 0.29
C ALA A 56 12.61 5.38 1.41
N ASN A 57 12.24 6.67 1.31
CA ASN A 57 12.50 7.67 2.34
C ASN A 57 11.42 7.72 3.46
N ASN A 58 10.53 6.73 3.48
CA ASN A 58 9.44 6.57 4.45
C ASN A 58 8.31 7.61 4.33
N LYS A 59 8.24 8.37 3.23
CA LYS A 59 7.12 9.26 2.95
C LYS A 59 5.95 8.51 2.35
N TRP A 60 4.76 8.75 2.90
CA TRP A 60 3.49 8.24 2.40
C TRP A 60 2.81 9.23 1.44
N THR A 61 2.20 8.69 0.39
CA THR A 61 1.25 9.38 -0.49
C THR A 61 -0.01 8.54 -0.60
N ILE A 62 -1.18 9.18 -0.58
CA ILE A 62 -2.49 8.51 -0.58
C ILE A 62 -3.21 8.78 -1.89
N TYR A 63 -3.75 7.73 -2.49
CA TYR A 63 -4.56 7.79 -3.71
C TYR A 63 -5.93 7.18 -3.46
N ASN A 64 -6.99 7.91 -3.76
CA ASN A 64 -8.38 7.48 -3.67
C ASN A 64 -9.16 8.00 -4.88
N SER A 65 -10.44 7.67 -4.97
CA SER A 65 -11.32 8.05 -6.07
C SER A 65 -11.50 9.56 -6.24
N ASP A 66 -11.25 10.37 -5.20
CA ASP A 66 -11.35 11.83 -5.27
C ASP A 66 -10.10 12.49 -5.87
N ASN A 67 -8.92 11.88 -5.70
CA ASN A 67 -7.64 12.51 -6.01
C ASN A 67 -6.79 11.73 -7.02
N SER A 68 -7.33 10.64 -7.55
CA SER A 68 -6.65 9.76 -8.49
C SER A 68 -7.63 9.23 -9.54
N GLY A 69 -7.11 8.48 -10.52
CA GLY A 69 -7.92 7.77 -11.51
C GLY A 69 -8.60 6.50 -10.97
N LEU A 70 -8.59 6.24 -9.65
CA LEU A 70 -9.25 5.08 -9.08
C LEU A 70 -10.77 5.19 -9.23
N SER A 71 -11.41 4.17 -9.77
CA SER A 71 -12.87 4.11 -9.88
C SER A 71 -13.56 3.67 -8.59
N TYR A 72 -12.81 3.12 -7.63
CA TYR A 72 -13.32 2.65 -6.33
C TYR A 72 -12.19 2.54 -5.29
N ASP A 73 -12.52 2.81 -4.03
CA ASP A 73 -11.53 2.88 -2.94
C ASP A 73 -11.26 1.53 -2.25
N ALA A 74 -12.12 0.52 -2.47
CA ALA A 74 -11.88 -0.83 -1.98
C ALA A 74 -10.97 -1.58 -2.95
N ILE A 75 -9.71 -1.72 -2.56
CA ILE A 75 -8.67 -2.39 -3.31
C ILE A 75 -8.66 -3.87 -2.94
N THR A 76 -8.67 -4.73 -3.94
CA THR A 76 -8.66 -6.19 -3.74
C THR A 76 -7.32 -6.82 -4.07
N GLU A 77 -6.57 -6.25 -5.00
CA GLU A 77 -5.30 -6.82 -5.49
C GLU A 77 -4.40 -5.75 -6.09
N LEU A 78 -3.09 -5.97 -6.01
CA LEU A 78 -2.06 -5.14 -6.61
C LEU A 78 -1.08 -6.01 -7.40
N LEU A 79 -0.78 -5.60 -8.63
CA LEU A 79 0.19 -6.27 -9.48
C LEU A 79 1.05 -5.25 -10.22
N GLY A 80 2.36 -5.31 -10.00
CA GLY A 80 3.33 -4.52 -10.76
C GLY A 80 3.61 -5.17 -12.11
N ASP A 81 3.89 -4.37 -13.13
CA ASP A 81 4.42 -4.84 -14.40
C ASP A 81 5.91 -4.53 -14.58
N SER A 82 6.52 -5.11 -15.61
CA SER A 82 7.96 -4.96 -15.89
C SER A 82 8.35 -3.57 -16.40
N ASN A 83 7.38 -2.72 -16.73
CA ASN A 83 7.58 -1.38 -17.25
C ASN A 83 7.36 -0.29 -16.19
N GLY A 84 7.19 -0.67 -14.92
CA GLY A 84 6.91 0.28 -13.83
C GLY A 84 5.44 0.65 -13.70
N GLY A 85 4.53 -0.09 -14.35
CA GLY A 85 3.10 0.06 -14.18
C GLY A 85 2.56 -0.65 -12.95
N LEU A 86 1.46 -0.13 -12.40
CA LEU A 86 0.67 -0.75 -11.34
C LEU A 86 -0.73 -1.05 -11.85
N TRP A 87 -1.06 -2.34 -11.87
CA TRP A 87 -2.42 -2.84 -12.01
C TRP A 87 -3.08 -2.92 -10.63
N VAL A 88 -4.28 -2.36 -10.53
CA VAL A 88 -5.03 -2.23 -9.28
C VAL A 88 -6.40 -2.86 -9.46
N GLY A 89 -6.60 -4.01 -8.82
CA GLY A 89 -7.91 -4.62 -8.69
C GLY A 89 -8.73 -3.87 -7.65
N THR A 90 -9.96 -3.52 -8.00
CA THR A 90 -10.94 -2.92 -7.11
C THR A 90 -12.24 -3.73 -7.16
N PHE A 91 -13.14 -3.53 -6.18
CA PHE A 91 -14.48 -4.12 -6.27
C PHE A 91 -15.31 -3.64 -7.46
N ASN A 92 -14.92 -2.55 -8.12
CA ASN A 92 -15.60 -2.02 -9.31
C ASN A 92 -14.81 -2.26 -10.61
N GLY A 93 -13.87 -3.20 -10.62
CA GLY A 93 -13.08 -3.58 -11.79
C GLY A 93 -11.59 -3.27 -11.67
N LEU A 94 -10.92 -3.11 -12.80
CA LEU A 94 -9.46 -3.01 -12.91
C LEU A 94 -9.04 -1.60 -13.32
N GLN A 95 -8.07 -1.03 -12.61
CA GLN A 95 -7.45 0.25 -12.93
C GLN A 95 -5.95 0.06 -13.19
N TYR A 96 -5.39 0.87 -14.09
CA TYR A 96 -3.95 0.89 -14.37
C TYR A 96 -3.36 2.28 -14.08
N PHE A 97 -2.17 2.31 -13.48
CA PHE A 97 -1.37 3.51 -13.25
C PHE A 97 0.04 3.30 -13.81
N GLY A 98 0.51 4.22 -14.67
CA GLY A 98 1.94 4.34 -14.96
C GLY A 98 2.57 5.33 -13.99
N TYR A 99 3.70 4.99 -13.37
CA TYR A 99 4.43 5.88 -12.46
C TYR A 99 5.94 5.88 -12.70
#